data_AF-A0AAJ2LWW9-F1
#
_entry.id   AF-A0AAJ2LWW9-F1
#
_cell.length_a   1.000
_cell.length_b   1.000
_cell.length_c   1.000
_cell.angle_alpha   90.00
_cell.angle_beta   90.00
_cell.angle_gamma   90.00
#
_symmetry.space_group_name_H-M   'P 1'
#
loop_
_entity.id
_entity.type
_entity.pdbx_description
1 polymer ?
#
loop_
_entity_poly.entity_id
_entity_poly.type
_entity_poly.pdbx_seq_one_letter_code
_entity_poly.pdbx_strand_id
1 'polypeptide(L)'
;MNARDSLPTLAQIIETLRASRGIAHKRDIDAVMQALPPAPAMQHQGHTLAVGDDCAAIPDGDGYLLFAIEGFLNEFVDQQPWFAGYCGVMVNVSDIYAMGGRPLAVVDALWSRGGEAARPILDGLAEGARVYGVPLVGGHSNRRNDREQLSVSIIGRATRLLTSFDARSGEHLVAAIDLRGRFQEPYAYWNASTGAPAERLRGDLDVLPALAEAGLARAAKDISMAGVIGTALMLLECSAKGAVIDLEAIPCPPGVDFQRWLSAFPSYGFLLSVADDDLPEVLARFAARGIAAASIGRIDDSRQLDLCWHGQRLPFWNLAEEALIGCGPRRED
;
A
#
# COMPACT_ATOMS: atom_id res chain seq x y z
N MET A 1 -39.85 4.34 17.33
CA MET A 1 -38.71 5.21 17.70
C MET A 1 -37.56 4.29 18.05
N ASN A 2 -36.76 3.91 17.04
CA ASN A 2 -35.69 2.93 17.21
C ASN A 2 -34.41 3.63 17.70
N ALA A 3 -33.73 2.98 18.62
CA ALA A 3 -32.48 3.45 19.17
C ALA A 3 -31.36 3.39 18.12
N ARG A 4 -30.88 4.58 17.74
CA ARG A 4 -29.48 4.94 17.45
C ARG A 4 -28.79 4.24 16.26
N ASP A 5 -29.04 4.75 15.06
CA ASP A 5 -28.00 4.94 14.04
C ASP A 5 -27.28 6.28 14.32
N SER A 6 -26.62 6.39 15.46
CA SER A 6 -25.72 7.52 15.70
C SER A 6 -24.41 7.24 14.99
N LEU A 7 -23.94 8.17 14.14
CA LEU A 7 -22.60 8.11 13.56
C LEU A 7 -21.56 7.81 14.67
N PRO A 8 -20.57 6.95 14.40
CA PRO A 8 -19.57 6.60 15.40
C PRO A 8 -18.81 7.85 15.83
N THR A 9 -18.51 7.94 17.13
CA THR A 9 -17.64 8.98 17.67
C THR A 9 -16.20 8.73 17.21
N LEU A 10 -15.35 9.77 17.18
CA LEU A 10 -13.93 9.62 16.83
C LEU A 10 -13.21 8.60 17.73
N ALA A 11 -13.57 8.54 19.02
CA ALA A 11 -13.01 7.55 19.94
C ALA A 11 -13.35 6.10 19.54
N GLN A 12 -14.59 5.84 19.09
CA GLN A 12 -15.01 4.51 18.62
C GLN A 12 -14.33 4.13 17.30
N ILE A 13 -14.12 5.09 16.41
CA ILE A 13 -13.35 4.88 15.17
C ILE A 13 -11.91 4.48 15.51
N ILE A 14 -11.24 5.23 16.40
CA ILE A 14 -9.87 4.94 16.84
C ILE A 14 -9.77 3.54 17.45
N GLU A 15 -10.68 3.19 18.36
CA GLU A 15 -10.71 1.87 19.00
C GLU A 15 -10.85 0.75 17.96
N THR A 16 -11.77 0.90 17.01
CA THR A 16 -12.00 -0.08 15.93
C THR A 16 -10.76 -0.24 15.06
N LEU A 17 -10.15 0.87 14.63
CA LEU A 17 -8.99 0.84 13.74
C LEU A 17 -7.79 0.20 14.41
N ARG A 18 -7.50 0.54 15.68
CA ARG A 18 -6.42 -0.08 16.46
C ARG A 18 -6.63 -1.58 16.68
N ALA A 19 -7.88 -2.01 16.84
CA ALA A 19 -8.25 -3.42 16.99
C ALA A 19 -8.34 -4.19 15.65
N SER A 20 -8.12 -3.53 14.52
CA SER A 20 -8.25 -4.16 13.21
C SER A 20 -7.16 -5.21 12.97
N ARG A 21 -7.51 -6.27 12.23
CA ARG A 21 -6.56 -7.31 11.81
C ARG A 21 -5.40 -6.74 10.99
N GLY A 22 -5.66 -5.68 10.21
CA GLY A 22 -4.63 -5.02 9.41
C GLY A 22 -3.52 -4.43 10.26
N ILE A 23 -3.86 -3.67 11.31
CA ILE A 23 -2.87 -3.13 12.27
C ILE A 23 -2.17 -4.27 13.02
N ALA A 24 -2.92 -5.29 13.46
CA ALA A 24 -2.34 -6.44 14.16
C ALA A 24 -1.31 -7.18 13.30
N HIS A 25 -1.60 -7.50 12.04
CA HIS A 25 -0.66 -8.17 11.14
C HIS A 25 0.59 -7.34 10.84
N LYS A 26 0.49 -5.99 10.84
CA LYS A 26 1.67 -5.15 10.65
C LYS A 26 2.61 -5.20 11.86
N ARG A 27 2.10 -5.44 13.07
CA ARG A 27 2.94 -5.68 14.27
C ARG A 27 3.72 -6.98 14.22
N ASP A 28 3.24 -8.00 13.50
CA ASP A 28 3.99 -9.24 13.32
C ASP A 28 5.30 -9.00 12.53
N ILE A 29 5.36 -7.94 11.71
CA ILE A 29 6.57 -7.54 10.98
C ILE A 29 7.69 -7.18 11.97
N ASP A 30 7.39 -6.44 13.04
CA ASP A 30 8.38 -6.05 14.05
C ASP A 30 9.06 -7.29 14.67
N ALA A 31 8.28 -8.33 15.00
CA ALA A 31 8.81 -9.58 15.53
C ALA A 31 9.77 -10.29 14.55
N VAL A 32 9.44 -10.30 13.25
CA VAL A 32 10.31 -10.87 12.21
C VAL A 32 11.57 -10.04 12.03
N MET A 33 11.45 -8.70 12.04
CA MET A 33 12.56 -7.75 11.91
C MET A 33 13.54 -7.82 13.08
N GLN A 34 13.07 -8.18 14.27
CA GLN A 34 13.93 -8.43 15.44
C GLN A 34 14.67 -9.77 15.36
N ALA A 35 14.09 -10.78 14.69
CA ALA A 35 14.67 -12.11 14.55
C ALA A 35 15.67 -12.23 13.39
N LEU A 36 15.41 -11.55 12.27
CA LEU A 36 16.29 -11.50 11.11
C LEU A 36 17.08 -10.18 11.16
N PRO A 37 18.42 -10.19 11.32
CA PRO A 37 19.17 -8.94 11.31
C PRO A 37 19.01 -8.28 9.93
N PRO A 38 18.30 -7.14 9.80
CA PRO A 38 18.08 -6.53 8.52
C PRO A 38 19.40 -6.00 7.96
N ALA A 39 19.49 -5.92 6.64
CA ALA A 39 20.59 -5.21 6.00
C ALA A 39 20.67 -3.78 6.58
N PRO A 40 21.88 -3.26 6.84
CA PRO A 40 22.03 -1.92 7.36
C PRO A 40 21.44 -0.90 6.37
N ALA A 41 20.81 0.13 6.90
CA ALA A 41 20.35 1.25 6.09
C ALA A 41 21.54 1.87 5.33
N MET A 42 21.33 2.20 4.06
CA MET A 42 22.37 2.73 3.18
C MET A 42 21.90 4.04 2.56
N GLN A 43 22.78 5.03 2.51
CA GLN A 43 22.55 6.26 1.75
C GLN A 43 23.02 6.06 0.30
N HIS A 44 22.13 6.29 -0.67
CA HIS A 44 22.46 6.20 -2.09
C HIS A 44 21.72 7.25 -2.91
N GLN A 45 22.47 8.10 -3.63
CA GLN A 45 21.94 9.20 -4.45
C GLN A 45 20.94 10.13 -3.71
N GLY A 46 21.14 10.35 -2.42
CA GLY A 46 20.29 11.21 -1.60
C GLY A 46 19.04 10.54 -1.04
N HIS A 47 18.88 9.22 -1.24
CA HIS A 47 17.80 8.42 -0.68
C HIS A 47 18.33 7.49 0.43
N THR A 48 17.48 7.22 1.42
CA THR A 48 17.70 6.16 2.41
C THR A 48 17.14 4.85 1.87
N LEU A 49 18.00 3.84 1.71
CA LEU A 49 17.61 2.48 1.34
C LEU A 49 17.62 1.61 2.59
N ALA A 50 16.44 1.17 3.03
CA ALA A 50 16.27 0.34 4.22
C ALA A 50 15.01 -0.53 4.10
N VAL A 51 14.88 -1.51 4.99
CA VAL A 51 13.65 -2.32 5.08
C VAL A 51 12.55 -1.47 5.69
N GLY A 52 11.39 -1.40 5.03
CA GLY A 52 10.24 -0.56 5.43
C GLY A 52 9.47 0.01 4.23
N ASP A 53 10.15 0.15 3.09
CA ASP A 53 9.56 0.44 1.79
C ASP A 53 8.65 -0.68 1.28
N ASP A 54 7.80 -0.37 0.30
CA ASP A 54 6.89 -1.35 -0.32
C ASP A 54 7.65 -2.42 -1.14
N CYS A 55 8.86 -2.08 -1.60
CA CYS A 55 9.78 -3.06 -2.17
C CYS A 55 11.24 -2.72 -1.85
N ALA A 56 12.12 -3.70 -1.94
CA ALA A 56 13.55 -3.46 -1.80
C ALA A 56 14.08 -2.69 -3.01
N ALA A 57 14.79 -1.58 -2.76
CA ALA A 57 15.52 -0.85 -3.79
C ALA A 57 17.01 -1.23 -3.75
N ILE A 58 17.53 -1.72 -4.88
CA ILE A 58 18.90 -2.17 -5.06
C ILE A 58 19.56 -1.25 -6.10
N PRO A 59 20.68 -0.57 -5.80
CA PRO A 59 21.39 0.23 -6.79
C PRO A 59 21.75 -0.57 -8.05
N ASP A 60 21.34 -0.07 -9.22
CA ASP A 60 21.59 -0.70 -10.53
C ASP A 60 21.89 0.40 -11.58
N GLY A 61 23.18 0.64 -11.85
CA GLY A 61 23.60 1.67 -12.80
C GLY A 61 23.25 3.09 -12.36
N ASP A 62 22.49 3.81 -13.19
CA ASP A 62 21.99 5.16 -12.95
C ASP A 62 20.61 5.18 -12.26
N GLY A 63 20.09 4.01 -11.88
CA GLY A 63 18.82 3.89 -11.18
C GLY A 63 18.84 2.73 -10.17
N TYR A 64 17.69 2.08 -10.05
CA TYR A 64 17.43 1.06 -9.04
C TYR A 64 16.71 -0.13 -9.66
N LEU A 65 17.18 -1.33 -9.33
CA LEU A 65 16.38 -2.53 -9.43
C LEU A 65 15.48 -2.60 -8.21
N LEU A 66 14.19 -2.81 -8.44
CA LEU A 66 13.18 -2.94 -7.41
C LEU A 66 12.76 -4.40 -7.28
N PHE A 67 12.56 -4.88 -6.05
CA PHE A 67 12.17 -6.28 -5.80
C PHE A 67 11.17 -6.39 -4.65
N ALA A 68 9.99 -6.95 -4.94
CA ALA A 68 8.93 -7.19 -3.96
C ALA A 68 8.51 -8.67 -3.97
N ILE A 69 7.91 -9.10 -2.86
CA ILE A 69 7.31 -10.43 -2.72
C ILE A 69 6.12 -10.35 -1.77
N GLU A 70 5.05 -11.01 -2.15
CA GLU A 70 3.83 -11.13 -1.34
C GLU A 70 3.45 -12.59 -1.12
N GLY A 71 3.03 -12.88 0.11
CA GLY A 71 2.52 -14.18 0.54
C GLY A 71 1.02 -14.09 0.80
N PHE A 72 0.25 -15.06 0.29
CA PHE A 72 -1.21 -15.01 0.39
C PHE A 72 -1.73 -15.87 1.53
N LEU A 73 -2.74 -15.36 2.25
CA LEU A 73 -3.44 -16.13 3.27
C LEU A 73 -4.10 -17.35 2.63
N ASN A 74 -3.82 -18.53 3.18
CA ASN A 74 -4.37 -19.81 2.67
C ASN A 74 -5.91 -19.77 2.55
N GLU A 75 -6.60 -19.14 3.51
CA GLU A 75 -8.06 -18.99 3.47
C GLU A 75 -8.53 -18.18 2.26
N PHE A 76 -7.82 -17.11 1.90
CA PHE A 76 -8.16 -16.28 0.75
C PHE A 76 -7.90 -17.02 -0.57
N VAL A 77 -6.79 -17.74 -0.66
CA VAL A 77 -6.47 -18.59 -1.82
C VAL A 77 -7.53 -19.69 -2.00
N ASP A 78 -8.01 -20.30 -0.91
CA ASP A 78 -9.04 -21.35 -0.96
C ASP A 78 -10.43 -20.78 -1.34
N GLN A 79 -10.83 -19.64 -0.76
CA GLN A 79 -12.16 -19.06 -0.97
C GLN A 79 -12.31 -18.33 -2.31
N GLN A 80 -11.27 -17.65 -2.80
CA GLN A 80 -11.31 -16.87 -4.03
C GLN A 80 -10.06 -17.13 -4.90
N PRO A 81 -9.80 -18.37 -5.34
CA PRO A 81 -8.53 -18.77 -5.95
C PRO A 81 -8.16 -17.96 -7.20
N TRP A 82 -9.14 -17.69 -8.07
CA TRP A 82 -8.91 -16.85 -9.24
C TRP A 82 -8.55 -15.41 -8.86
N PHE A 83 -9.25 -14.83 -7.89
CA PHE A 83 -8.97 -13.47 -7.46
C PHE A 83 -7.66 -13.39 -6.68
N ALA A 84 -7.29 -14.41 -5.91
CA ALA A 84 -5.98 -14.50 -5.27
C ALA A 84 -4.85 -14.55 -6.30
N GLY A 85 -5.00 -15.33 -7.38
CA GLY A 85 -4.04 -15.33 -8.49
C GLY A 85 -3.92 -13.97 -9.18
N TYR A 86 -5.06 -13.33 -9.46
CA TYR A 86 -5.09 -11.97 -10.03
C TYR A 86 -4.42 -10.94 -9.12
N CYS A 87 -4.78 -10.96 -7.82
CA CYS A 87 -4.19 -10.10 -6.79
C CYS A 87 -2.69 -10.32 -6.67
N GLY A 88 -2.21 -11.55 -6.84
CA GLY A 88 -0.79 -11.90 -6.90
C GLY A 88 0.02 -10.95 -7.77
N VAL A 89 -0.48 -10.62 -8.96
CA VAL A 89 0.16 -9.66 -9.86
C VAL A 89 -0.18 -8.22 -9.46
N MET A 90 -1.45 -7.92 -9.19
CA MET A 90 -1.92 -6.57 -8.92
C MET A 90 -1.19 -5.89 -7.76
N VAL A 91 -1.07 -6.56 -6.61
CA VAL A 91 -0.49 -5.95 -5.41
C VAL A 91 1.01 -5.74 -5.57
N ASN A 92 1.72 -6.73 -6.11
CA ASN A 92 3.14 -6.63 -6.42
C ASN A 92 3.43 -5.51 -7.44
N VAL A 93 2.58 -5.36 -8.46
CA VAL A 93 2.70 -4.24 -9.41
C VAL A 93 2.55 -2.90 -8.68
N SER A 94 1.61 -2.80 -7.75
CA SER A 94 1.39 -1.60 -6.92
C SER A 94 2.63 -1.24 -6.11
N ASP A 95 3.29 -2.20 -5.47
CA ASP A 95 4.54 -1.97 -4.71
C ASP A 95 5.65 -1.34 -5.56
N ILE A 96 5.80 -1.80 -6.81
CA ILE A 96 6.78 -1.25 -7.75
C ILE A 96 6.43 0.19 -8.14
N TYR A 97 5.16 0.47 -8.43
CA TYR A 97 4.71 1.81 -8.79
C TYR A 97 4.75 2.77 -7.59
N ALA A 98 4.43 2.32 -6.38
CA ALA A 98 4.53 3.10 -5.15
C ALA A 98 5.95 3.61 -4.92
N MET A 99 6.96 2.85 -5.35
CA MET A 99 8.37 3.24 -5.26
C MET A 99 8.87 4.08 -6.45
N GLY A 100 7.98 4.55 -7.32
CA GLY A 100 8.33 5.33 -8.50
C GLY A 100 8.91 4.49 -9.65
N GLY A 101 8.70 3.17 -9.62
CA GLY A 101 9.22 2.25 -10.62
C GLY A 101 8.20 1.80 -11.65
N ARG A 102 8.70 1.05 -12.64
CA ARG A 102 7.90 0.34 -13.63
C ARG A 102 8.19 -1.17 -13.57
N PRO A 103 7.17 -2.05 -13.51
CA PRO A 103 7.35 -3.49 -13.47
C PRO A 103 8.08 -4.05 -14.70
N LEU A 104 8.87 -5.10 -14.49
CA LEU A 104 9.60 -5.80 -15.55
C LEU A 104 9.16 -7.24 -15.71
N ALA A 105 9.03 -7.97 -14.61
CA ALA A 105 8.72 -9.40 -14.65
C ALA A 105 8.19 -9.91 -13.32
N VAL A 106 7.31 -10.91 -13.38
CA VAL A 106 6.74 -11.61 -12.22
C VAL A 106 7.19 -13.06 -12.21
N VAL A 107 7.35 -13.61 -11.01
CA VAL A 107 7.48 -15.06 -10.78
C VAL A 107 6.52 -15.49 -9.67
N ASP A 108 6.04 -16.73 -9.72
CA ASP A 108 5.15 -17.29 -8.69
C ASP A 108 5.76 -18.49 -7.96
N ALA A 109 5.29 -18.73 -6.75
CA ALA A 109 5.57 -19.91 -5.96
C ALA A 109 4.22 -20.55 -5.57
N LEU A 110 3.91 -21.72 -6.13
CA LEU A 110 2.60 -22.35 -6.03
C LEU A 110 2.68 -23.78 -5.49
N TRP A 111 2.10 -24.01 -4.32
CA TRP A 111 1.82 -25.35 -3.82
C TRP A 111 0.34 -25.65 -4.01
N SER A 112 -0.01 -26.85 -4.47
CA SER A 112 -1.41 -27.25 -4.67
C SER A 112 -1.64 -28.73 -4.44
N ARG A 113 -2.91 -29.10 -4.25
CA ARG A 113 -3.36 -30.50 -4.10
C ARG A 113 -3.21 -31.34 -5.38
N GLY A 114 -2.78 -30.74 -6.49
CA GLY A 114 -2.75 -31.36 -7.80
C GLY A 114 -4.10 -31.35 -8.50
N GLY A 115 -4.22 -32.07 -9.62
CA GLY A 115 -5.42 -32.02 -10.47
C GLY A 115 -5.77 -30.59 -10.89
N GLU A 116 -7.05 -30.28 -11.02
CA GLU A 116 -7.51 -28.95 -11.46
C GLU A 116 -7.51 -27.87 -10.35
N ALA A 117 -7.08 -28.20 -9.12
CA ALA A 117 -7.18 -27.27 -7.99
C ALA A 117 -6.40 -25.96 -8.17
N ALA A 118 -5.23 -26.04 -8.84
CA ALA A 118 -4.42 -24.87 -9.17
C ALA A 118 -4.98 -24.03 -10.33
N ARG A 119 -5.90 -24.59 -11.14
CA ARG A 119 -6.28 -23.97 -12.41
C ARG A 119 -6.85 -22.56 -12.26
N PRO A 120 -7.79 -22.29 -11.33
CA PRO A 120 -8.33 -20.94 -11.17
C PRO A 120 -7.25 -19.93 -10.75
N ILE A 121 -6.29 -20.34 -9.90
CA ILE A 121 -5.17 -19.49 -9.47
C ILE A 121 -4.30 -19.10 -10.67
N LEU A 122 -3.94 -20.09 -11.48
CA LEU A 122 -3.13 -19.88 -12.69
C LEU A 122 -3.86 -19.00 -13.72
N ASP A 123 -5.16 -19.19 -13.90
CA ASP A 123 -5.97 -18.34 -14.78
C ASP A 123 -6.04 -16.89 -14.26
N GLY A 124 -6.10 -16.71 -12.94
CA GLY A 124 -6.03 -15.39 -12.29
C GLY A 124 -4.69 -14.71 -12.48
N LEU A 125 -3.58 -15.43 -12.25
CA LEU A 125 -2.21 -14.95 -12.47
C LEU A 125 -2.00 -14.53 -13.93
N ALA A 126 -2.44 -15.37 -14.87
CA ALA A 126 -2.33 -15.10 -16.29
C ALA A 126 -3.13 -13.85 -16.70
N GLU A 127 -4.34 -13.68 -16.17
CA GLU A 127 -5.14 -12.48 -16.42
C GLU A 127 -4.50 -11.24 -15.80
N GLY A 128 -4.02 -11.31 -14.55
CA GLY A 128 -3.29 -10.23 -13.88
C GLY A 128 -2.08 -9.78 -14.68
N ALA A 129 -1.22 -10.72 -15.08
CA ALA A 129 -0.05 -10.48 -15.92
C ALA A 129 -0.44 -9.79 -17.24
N ARG A 130 -1.50 -10.28 -17.89
CA ARG A 130 -2.02 -9.73 -19.15
C ARG A 130 -2.53 -8.31 -18.97
N VAL A 131 -3.35 -8.00 -17.95
CA VAL A 131 -3.95 -6.66 -17.80
C VAL A 131 -2.93 -5.63 -17.34
N TYR A 132 -2.01 -5.98 -16.44
CA TYR A 132 -0.96 -5.08 -15.98
C TYR A 132 0.22 -4.98 -16.96
N GLY A 133 0.30 -5.89 -17.94
CA GLY A 133 1.32 -5.83 -18.98
C GLY A 133 2.70 -6.25 -18.48
N VAL A 134 2.74 -7.09 -17.45
CA VAL A 134 3.98 -7.63 -16.87
C VAL A 134 4.04 -9.14 -17.13
N PRO A 135 5.10 -9.65 -17.78
CA PRO A 135 5.19 -11.07 -18.10
C PRO A 135 5.45 -11.91 -16.85
N LEU A 136 4.78 -13.07 -16.76
CA LEU A 136 5.17 -14.15 -15.86
C LEU A 136 6.33 -14.92 -16.49
N VAL A 137 7.54 -14.79 -15.94
CA VAL A 137 8.79 -15.27 -16.57
C VAL A 137 9.36 -16.54 -15.94
N GLY A 138 8.72 -17.04 -14.89
CA GLY A 138 9.17 -18.24 -14.20
C GLY A 138 8.42 -18.43 -12.89
N GLY A 139 8.89 -19.39 -12.10
CA GLY A 139 8.29 -19.70 -10.81
C GLY A 139 8.73 -21.05 -10.28
N HIS A 140 8.13 -21.46 -9.17
CA HIS A 140 8.31 -22.76 -8.55
C HIS A 140 6.96 -23.37 -8.23
N SER A 141 6.70 -24.60 -8.68
CA SER A 141 5.41 -25.25 -8.44
C SER A 141 5.56 -26.64 -7.86
N ASN A 142 4.76 -26.95 -6.83
CA ASN A 142 4.61 -28.27 -6.25
C ASN A 142 3.13 -28.67 -6.23
N ARG A 143 2.78 -29.77 -6.90
CA ARG A 143 1.39 -30.23 -7.06
C ARG A 143 1.04 -31.41 -6.15
N ARG A 144 1.77 -31.58 -5.05
CA ARG A 144 1.61 -32.66 -4.07
C ARG A 144 1.59 -32.09 -2.65
N ASN A 145 0.72 -31.12 -2.42
CA ASN A 145 0.54 -30.48 -1.12
C ASN A 145 -0.84 -30.79 -0.50
N ASP A 146 -1.01 -30.47 0.78
CA ASP A 146 -2.28 -30.63 1.50
C ASP A 146 -3.30 -29.51 1.21
N ARG A 147 -2.86 -28.39 0.60
CA ARG A 147 -3.66 -27.20 0.25
C ARG A 147 -3.01 -26.33 -0.82
N GLU A 148 -3.78 -25.38 -1.34
CA GLU A 148 -3.30 -24.31 -2.21
C GLU A 148 -2.56 -23.25 -1.38
N GLN A 149 -1.33 -22.91 -1.79
CA GLN A 149 -0.54 -21.83 -1.22
C GLN A 149 0.09 -21.05 -2.36
N LEU A 150 0.03 -19.73 -2.27
CA LEU A 150 0.51 -18.82 -3.30
C LEU A 150 1.43 -17.77 -2.68
N SER A 151 2.58 -17.58 -3.32
CA SER A 151 3.38 -16.37 -3.19
C SER A 151 3.75 -15.88 -4.58
N VAL A 152 3.86 -14.56 -4.73
CA VAL A 152 4.21 -13.93 -6.00
C VAL A 152 5.29 -12.90 -5.72
N SER A 153 6.32 -12.87 -6.58
CA SER A 153 7.39 -11.88 -6.52
C SER A 153 7.48 -11.13 -7.84
N ILE A 154 7.96 -9.90 -7.78
CA ILE A 154 8.07 -9.02 -8.93
C ILE A 154 9.40 -8.27 -8.90
N ILE A 155 9.95 -8.05 -10.08
CA ILE A 155 11.04 -7.10 -10.28
C ILE A 155 10.56 -5.90 -11.10
N GLY A 156 11.11 -4.74 -10.79
CA GLY A 156 10.88 -3.49 -11.51
C GLY A 156 12.14 -2.65 -11.62
N ARG A 157 12.06 -1.50 -12.28
CA ARG A 157 13.13 -0.51 -12.30
C ARG A 157 12.61 0.89 -12.04
N ALA A 158 13.39 1.69 -11.34
CA ALA A 158 13.14 3.11 -11.11
C ALA A 158 14.39 3.93 -11.41
N THR A 159 14.20 5.15 -11.91
CA THR A 159 15.26 6.16 -12.07
C THR A 159 15.26 7.15 -10.90
N ARG A 160 14.09 7.35 -10.26
CA ARG A 160 13.88 8.15 -9.06
C ARG A 160 12.96 7.38 -8.12
N LEU A 161 13.31 7.33 -6.84
CA LEU A 161 12.51 6.64 -5.83
C LEU A 161 11.47 7.56 -5.21
N LEU A 162 10.35 6.97 -4.82
CA LEU A 162 9.37 7.52 -3.87
C LEU A 162 9.45 6.74 -2.55
N THR A 163 10.64 6.65 -1.98
CA THR A 163 10.87 5.89 -0.75
C THR A 163 10.08 6.46 0.44
N SER A 164 9.51 5.58 1.26
CA SER A 164 8.81 5.86 2.51
C SER A 164 9.69 6.58 3.56
N PHE A 165 11.02 6.58 3.39
CA PHE A 165 11.95 7.22 4.31
C PHE A 165 12.11 8.73 4.08
N ASP A 166 11.67 9.27 2.95
CA ASP A 166 11.97 10.64 2.54
C ASP A 166 10.83 11.64 2.78
N ALA A 167 9.79 11.26 3.53
CA ALA A 167 8.70 12.16 3.88
C ALA A 167 9.18 13.31 4.78
N ARG A 168 8.65 14.53 4.59
CA ARG A 168 9.17 15.74 5.24
C ARG A 168 8.10 16.53 5.98
N SER A 169 8.53 17.14 7.07
CA SER A 169 7.71 18.06 7.86
C SER A 169 7.29 19.28 7.03
N GLY A 170 6.05 19.73 7.22
CA GLY A 170 5.44 20.81 6.45
C GLY A 170 4.76 20.35 5.16
N GLU A 171 5.15 19.20 4.60
CA GLU A 171 4.53 18.67 3.38
C GLU A 171 3.10 18.16 3.65
N HIS A 172 2.31 18.14 2.58
CA HIS A 172 1.00 17.52 2.56
C HIS A 172 1.13 16.00 2.60
N LEU A 173 0.31 15.36 3.43
CA LEU A 173 -0.01 13.95 3.27
C LEU A 173 -1.20 13.85 2.30
N VAL A 174 -0.95 13.39 1.08
CA VAL A 174 -1.95 13.24 0.03
C VAL A 174 -2.38 11.79 -0.05
N ALA A 175 -3.70 11.54 -0.10
CA ALA A 175 -4.25 10.23 -0.45
C ALA A 175 -4.83 10.28 -1.86
N ALA A 176 -4.41 9.35 -2.72
CA ALA A 176 -4.92 9.17 -4.08
C ALA A 176 -5.52 7.77 -4.23
N ILE A 177 -6.81 7.66 -4.52
CA ILE A 177 -7.57 6.40 -4.51
C ILE A 177 -8.49 6.31 -5.74
N ASP A 178 -8.56 5.14 -6.38
CA ASP A 178 -9.55 4.88 -7.43
C ASP A 178 -10.92 4.54 -6.83
N LEU A 179 -11.85 5.50 -6.89
CA LEU A 179 -13.22 5.34 -6.37
C LEU A 179 -14.19 4.66 -7.34
N ARG A 180 -13.73 4.18 -8.51
CA ARG A 180 -14.58 3.53 -9.54
C ARG A 180 -14.82 2.03 -9.27
N GLY A 181 -14.47 1.57 -8.07
CA GLY A 181 -14.52 0.18 -7.67
C GLY A 181 -15.79 -0.23 -6.91
N ARG A 182 -15.70 -1.41 -6.29
CA ARG A 182 -16.69 -1.95 -5.36
C ARG A 182 -16.01 -2.89 -4.38
N PHE A 183 -16.64 -3.16 -3.23
CA PHE A 183 -16.12 -4.17 -2.31
C PHE A 183 -16.19 -5.58 -2.92
N GLN A 184 -15.10 -6.34 -2.76
CA GLN A 184 -15.04 -7.77 -3.04
C GLN A 184 -15.46 -8.54 -1.79
N GLU A 185 -16.75 -8.85 -1.69
CA GLU A 185 -17.31 -9.56 -0.53
C GLU A 185 -16.65 -10.94 -0.33
N PRO A 186 -16.49 -11.39 0.94
CA PRO A 186 -16.83 -10.70 2.19
C PRO A 186 -15.75 -9.72 2.68
N TYR A 187 -14.66 -9.54 1.93
CA TYR A 187 -13.51 -8.78 2.37
C TYR A 187 -13.73 -7.27 2.22
N ALA A 188 -12.95 -6.46 2.94
CA ALA A 188 -12.89 -5.02 2.77
C ALA A 188 -11.99 -4.62 1.58
N TYR A 189 -11.91 -5.44 0.52
CA TYR A 189 -11.07 -5.16 -0.64
C TYR A 189 -11.85 -4.31 -1.62
N TRP A 190 -11.41 -3.08 -1.85
CA TRP A 190 -12.04 -2.18 -2.80
C TRP A 190 -11.46 -2.42 -4.19
N ASN A 191 -12.19 -3.15 -5.02
CA ASN A 191 -11.74 -3.60 -6.33
C ASN A 191 -12.24 -2.66 -7.43
N ALA A 192 -11.35 -1.79 -7.91
CA ALA A 192 -11.51 -0.95 -9.09
C ALA A 192 -10.78 -1.52 -10.34
N SER A 193 -10.17 -2.70 -10.19
CA SER A 193 -9.27 -3.27 -11.18
C SER A 193 -9.92 -4.34 -12.07
N THR A 194 -10.60 -5.33 -11.48
CA THR A 194 -11.18 -6.44 -12.25
C THR A 194 -12.24 -5.93 -13.24
N GLY A 195 -12.04 -6.25 -14.52
CA GLY A 195 -12.92 -5.83 -15.61
C GLY A 195 -12.64 -4.43 -16.16
N ALA A 196 -11.68 -3.69 -15.57
CA ALA A 196 -11.23 -2.42 -16.12
C ALA A 196 -10.41 -2.61 -17.41
N PRO A 197 -10.41 -1.64 -18.33
CA PRO A 197 -9.52 -1.66 -19.48
C PRO A 197 -8.04 -1.65 -19.05
N ALA A 198 -7.23 -2.54 -19.63
CA ALA A 198 -5.81 -2.68 -19.30
C ALA A 198 -5.02 -1.37 -19.45
N GLU A 199 -5.24 -0.61 -20.53
CA GLU A 199 -4.58 0.68 -20.77
C GLU A 199 -4.95 1.73 -19.71
N ARG A 200 -6.18 1.67 -19.18
CA ARG A 200 -6.60 2.56 -18.09
C ARG A 200 -5.78 2.26 -16.84
N LEU A 201 -5.75 0.99 -16.40
CA LEU A 201 -5.02 0.58 -15.20
C LEU A 201 -3.53 0.97 -15.27
N ARG A 202 -2.87 0.68 -16.39
CA ARG A 202 -1.45 0.99 -16.57
C ARG A 202 -1.20 2.50 -16.59
N GLY A 203 -2.03 3.27 -17.30
CA GLY A 203 -1.88 4.72 -17.36
C GLY A 203 -2.22 5.43 -16.06
N ASP A 204 -3.09 4.84 -15.22
CA ASP A 204 -3.39 5.37 -13.89
C ASP A 204 -2.20 5.13 -12.94
N LEU A 205 -1.55 3.96 -13.04
CA LEU A 205 -0.34 3.63 -12.26
C LEU A 205 0.89 4.43 -12.70
N ASP A 206 1.04 4.73 -13.99
CA ASP A 206 2.19 5.48 -14.54
C ASP A 206 2.27 6.94 -14.02
N VAL A 207 1.21 7.44 -13.37
CA VAL A 207 1.25 8.72 -12.66
C VAL A 207 2.36 8.72 -11.60
N LEU A 208 2.55 7.64 -10.85
CA LEU A 208 3.50 7.57 -9.74
C LEU A 208 4.97 7.73 -10.20
N PRO A 209 5.50 6.93 -11.14
CA PRO A 209 6.85 7.12 -11.65
C PRO A 209 7.00 8.48 -12.35
N ALA A 210 5.98 8.98 -13.05
CA ALA A 210 6.02 10.31 -13.66
C ALA A 210 6.11 11.45 -12.62
N LEU A 211 5.50 11.29 -11.44
CA LEU A 211 5.66 12.22 -10.31
C LEU A 211 7.07 12.15 -9.73
N ALA A 212 7.61 10.94 -9.56
CA ALA A 212 8.97 10.72 -9.07
C ALA A 212 10.02 11.36 -9.99
N GLU A 213 9.91 11.09 -11.30
CA GLU A 213 10.80 11.59 -12.35
C GLU A 213 10.76 13.11 -12.48
N ALA A 214 9.59 13.72 -12.26
CA ALA A 214 9.41 15.16 -12.24
C ALA A 214 9.82 15.82 -10.91
N GLY A 215 10.10 15.04 -9.86
CA GLY A 215 10.46 15.54 -8.53
C GLY A 215 9.30 16.18 -7.75
N LEU A 216 8.05 15.83 -8.10
CA LEU A 216 6.82 16.44 -7.56
C LEU A 216 6.31 15.78 -6.28
N ALA A 217 6.82 14.59 -5.96
CA ALA A 217 6.55 13.88 -4.71
C ALA A 217 7.87 13.34 -4.15
N ARG A 218 7.97 13.28 -2.81
CA ARG A 218 9.21 12.91 -2.11
C ARG A 218 9.21 11.47 -1.65
N ALA A 219 8.07 11.03 -1.15
CA ALA A 219 7.84 9.73 -0.58
C ALA A 219 6.45 9.27 -0.97
N ALA A 220 6.28 7.97 -1.12
CA ALA A 220 4.96 7.39 -1.25
C ALA A 220 4.87 6.03 -0.54
N LYS A 221 3.64 5.56 -0.39
CA LYS A 221 3.34 4.22 0.11
C LYS A 221 2.02 3.69 -0.45
N ASP A 222 1.98 2.43 -0.84
CA ASP A 222 0.73 1.75 -1.21
C ASP A 222 -0.17 1.54 0.02
N ILE A 223 -1.45 1.87 -0.10
CA ILE A 223 -2.46 1.64 0.94
C ILE A 223 -2.70 0.14 1.04
N SER A 224 -2.15 -0.46 2.09
CA SER A 224 -2.20 -1.90 2.33
C SER A 224 -3.45 -2.34 3.11
N MET A 225 -3.48 -3.62 3.51
CA MET A 225 -4.47 -4.24 4.40
C MET A 225 -4.72 -3.52 5.74
N ALA A 226 -3.81 -2.64 6.17
CA ALA A 226 -3.98 -1.79 7.35
C ALA A 226 -4.87 -0.56 7.10
N GLY A 227 -5.38 -0.40 5.88
CA GLY A 227 -6.16 0.74 5.44
C GLY A 227 -5.31 2.01 5.34
N VAL A 228 -5.99 3.11 5.05
CA VAL A 228 -5.35 4.42 4.84
C VAL A 228 -4.61 4.91 6.09
N ILE A 229 -5.20 4.72 7.28
CA ILE A 229 -4.60 5.19 8.54
C ILE A 229 -3.41 4.34 8.96
N GLY A 230 -3.52 3.01 8.89
CA GLY A 230 -2.41 2.13 9.22
C GLY A 230 -1.23 2.27 8.26
N THR A 231 -1.52 2.48 6.96
CA THR A 231 -0.46 2.75 5.97
C THR A 231 0.20 4.10 6.21
N ALA A 232 -0.57 5.14 6.55
CA ALA A 232 0.01 6.43 6.91
C ALA A 232 0.96 6.29 8.10
N LEU A 233 0.57 5.50 9.10
CA LEU A 233 1.43 5.20 10.24
C LEU A 233 2.75 4.53 9.82
N MET A 234 2.72 3.57 8.89
CA MET A 234 3.93 2.93 8.36
C MET A 234 4.85 3.93 7.63
N LEU A 235 4.29 4.81 6.79
CA LEU A 235 5.04 5.86 6.08
C LEU A 235 5.71 6.83 7.07
N LEU A 236 4.96 7.27 8.07
CA LEU A 236 5.44 8.16 9.13
C LEU A 236 6.51 7.50 10.00
N GLU A 237 6.36 6.21 10.30
CA GLU A 237 7.37 5.45 11.06
C GLU A 237 8.71 5.41 10.31
N CYS A 238 8.70 5.05 9.01
CA CYS A 238 9.91 4.97 8.21
C CYS A 238 10.65 6.31 8.14
N SER A 239 9.91 7.41 8.02
CA SER A 239 10.47 8.77 7.95
C SER A 239 10.71 9.44 9.32
N ALA A 240 10.38 8.76 10.42
CA ALA A 240 10.40 9.30 11.78
C ALA A 240 9.59 10.61 11.95
N LYS A 241 8.40 10.65 11.34
CA LYS A 241 7.48 11.79 11.32
C LYS A 241 6.19 11.54 12.09
N GLY A 242 5.45 12.61 12.34
CA GLY A 242 4.06 12.60 12.79
C GLY A 242 3.15 13.24 11.76
N ALA A 243 1.84 13.20 12.01
CA ALA A 243 0.86 13.91 11.21
C ALA A 243 -0.45 14.12 11.96
N VAL A 244 -1.23 15.07 11.47
CA VAL A 244 -2.66 15.19 11.79
C VAL A 244 -3.46 14.87 10.53
N ILE A 245 -4.28 13.82 10.57
CA ILE A 245 -5.15 13.43 9.45
C ILE A 245 -6.58 13.87 9.71
N ASP A 246 -7.14 14.65 8.79
CA ASP A 246 -8.57 14.93 8.72
C ASP A 246 -9.28 13.77 8.00
N LEU A 247 -10.06 13.01 8.76
CA LEU A 247 -10.80 11.87 8.23
C LEU A 247 -11.86 12.32 7.22
N GLU A 248 -12.41 13.54 7.31
CA GLU A 248 -13.41 14.06 6.36
C GLU A 248 -12.81 14.40 4.99
N ALA A 249 -11.49 14.59 4.92
CA ALA A 249 -10.76 14.88 3.69
C ALA A 249 -10.38 13.62 2.89
N ILE A 250 -10.50 12.43 3.47
CA ILE A 250 -10.14 11.16 2.81
C ILE A 250 -11.12 10.91 1.65
N PRO A 251 -10.61 10.71 0.41
CA PRO A 251 -11.47 10.34 -0.71
C PRO A 251 -12.28 9.09 -0.39
N CYS A 252 -13.60 9.18 -0.52
CA CYS A 252 -14.53 8.13 -0.13
C CYS A 252 -15.62 7.98 -1.21
N PRO A 253 -15.94 6.74 -1.64
CA PRO A 253 -17.00 6.53 -2.61
C PRO A 253 -18.38 6.81 -1.98
N PRO A 254 -19.37 7.29 -2.75
CA PRO A 254 -20.68 7.58 -2.19
C PRO A 254 -21.39 6.31 -1.74
N GLY A 255 -22.05 6.37 -0.58
CA GLY A 255 -22.95 5.30 -0.10
C GLY A 255 -22.25 4.08 0.51
N VAL A 256 -20.94 4.13 0.76
CA VAL A 256 -20.26 3.10 1.55
C VAL A 256 -20.26 3.44 3.03
N ASP A 257 -20.27 2.42 3.88
CA ASP A 257 -20.03 2.59 5.30
C ASP A 257 -18.61 3.14 5.53
N PHE A 258 -18.52 4.30 6.17
CA PHE A 258 -17.25 5.02 6.30
C PHE A 258 -16.27 4.29 7.21
N GLN A 259 -16.75 3.60 8.25
CA GLN A 259 -15.87 2.86 9.15
C GLN A 259 -15.26 1.63 8.45
N ARG A 260 -16.03 0.92 7.62
CA ARG A 260 -15.51 -0.12 6.71
C ARG A 260 -14.51 0.47 5.71
N TRP A 261 -14.80 1.66 5.17
CA TRP A 261 -13.91 2.34 4.22
C TRP A 261 -12.53 2.66 4.80
N LEU A 262 -12.45 3.12 6.04
CA LEU A 262 -11.17 3.39 6.70
C LEU A 262 -10.27 2.15 6.84
N SER A 263 -10.86 0.96 6.84
CA SER A 263 -10.16 -0.33 6.87
C SER A 263 -10.06 -1.00 5.49
N ALA A 264 -10.44 -0.30 4.42
CA ALA A 264 -10.46 -0.87 3.08
C ALA A 264 -9.04 -1.02 2.52
N PHE A 265 -8.85 -2.09 1.75
CA PHE A 265 -7.65 -2.29 0.92
C PHE A 265 -8.02 -2.02 -0.55
N PRO A 266 -7.67 -0.84 -1.10
CA PRO A 266 -7.99 -0.51 -2.48
C PRO A 266 -7.04 -1.17 -3.48
N SER A 267 -7.56 -1.60 -4.63
CA SER A 267 -6.73 -2.09 -5.75
C SER A 267 -5.85 -1.01 -6.40
N TYR A 268 -6.09 0.26 -6.03
CA TYR A 268 -5.30 1.43 -6.38
C TYR A 268 -5.50 2.44 -5.24
N GLY A 269 -4.49 2.63 -4.41
CA GLY A 269 -4.51 3.62 -3.34
C GLY A 269 -3.11 3.96 -2.89
N PHE A 270 -2.73 5.22 -2.91
CA PHE A 270 -1.39 5.65 -2.53
C PHE A 270 -1.43 6.82 -1.56
N LEU A 271 -0.51 6.82 -0.62
CA LEU A 271 -0.17 7.97 0.21
C LEU A 271 1.08 8.62 -0.32
N LEU A 272 1.13 9.95 -0.38
CA LEU A 272 2.28 10.70 -0.87
C LEU A 272 2.64 11.86 0.07
N SER A 273 3.94 12.16 0.18
CA SER A 273 4.49 13.38 0.77
C SER A 273 4.76 14.40 -0.34
N VAL A 274 4.04 15.54 -0.32
CA VAL A 274 4.02 16.53 -1.41
C VAL A 274 4.20 17.95 -0.87
N ALA A 275 5.10 18.72 -1.46
CA ALA A 275 5.34 20.12 -1.07
C ALA A 275 4.16 21.04 -1.47
N ASP A 276 4.02 22.17 -0.79
CA ASP A 276 2.95 23.16 -1.04
C ASP A 276 2.92 23.62 -2.50
N ASP A 277 4.08 23.92 -3.07
CA ASP A 277 4.22 24.43 -4.44
C ASP A 277 3.86 23.38 -5.50
N ASP A 278 4.04 22.09 -5.17
CA ASP A 278 3.81 20.97 -6.10
C ASP A 278 2.38 20.42 -6.01
N LEU A 279 1.67 20.65 -4.89
CA LEU A 279 0.35 20.07 -4.63
C LEU A 279 -0.66 20.28 -5.78
N PRO A 280 -0.83 21.50 -6.35
CA PRO A 280 -1.83 21.70 -7.41
C PRO A 280 -1.56 20.82 -8.64
N GLU A 281 -0.30 20.67 -9.03
CA GLU A 281 0.11 19.84 -10.18
C GLU A 281 -0.10 18.36 -9.89
N VAL A 282 0.28 17.89 -8.68
CA VAL A 282 0.07 16.49 -8.28
C VAL A 282 -1.41 16.12 -8.33
N LEU A 283 -2.28 16.95 -7.73
CA LEU A 283 -3.72 16.73 -7.74
C LEU A 283 -4.29 16.76 -9.17
N ALA A 284 -3.80 17.67 -10.03
CA ALA A 284 -4.23 17.76 -11.42
C ALA A 284 -3.88 16.49 -12.23
N ARG A 285 -2.71 15.87 -11.99
CA ARG A 285 -2.31 14.63 -12.67
C ARG A 285 -3.19 13.44 -12.31
N PHE A 286 -3.55 13.28 -11.04
CA PHE A 286 -4.52 12.27 -10.63
C PHE A 286 -5.91 12.55 -11.19
N ALA A 287 -6.37 13.80 -11.13
CA ALA A 287 -7.67 14.20 -11.67
C ALA A 287 -7.78 13.96 -13.19
N ALA A 288 -6.71 14.18 -13.94
CA ALA A 288 -6.64 13.90 -15.39
C ALA A 288 -6.85 12.41 -15.72
N ARG A 289 -6.60 11.52 -14.76
CA ARG A 289 -6.86 10.06 -14.85
C ARG A 289 -8.19 9.63 -14.22
N GLY A 290 -8.95 10.57 -13.67
CA GLY A 290 -10.17 10.30 -12.93
C GLY A 290 -9.92 9.57 -11.61
N ILE A 291 -8.73 9.75 -11.02
CA ILE A 291 -8.37 9.24 -9.70
C ILE A 291 -8.67 10.35 -8.67
N ALA A 292 -9.35 9.99 -7.58
CA ALA A 292 -9.65 10.95 -6.54
C ALA A 292 -8.40 11.15 -5.67
N ALA A 293 -7.90 12.38 -5.57
CA ALA A 293 -6.77 12.71 -4.74
C ALA A 293 -7.07 13.94 -3.88
N ALA A 294 -6.65 13.91 -2.61
CA ALA A 294 -6.81 15.01 -1.68
C ALA A 294 -5.66 15.07 -0.68
N SER A 295 -5.29 16.28 -0.25
CA SER A 295 -4.49 16.48 0.96
C SER A 295 -5.35 16.11 2.17
N ILE A 296 -5.01 15.02 2.85
CA ILE A 296 -5.73 14.52 4.02
C ILE A 296 -5.09 14.99 5.34
N GLY A 297 -3.93 15.64 5.30
CA GLY A 297 -3.23 16.05 6.49
C GLY A 297 -1.92 16.78 6.22
N ARG A 298 -1.23 17.12 7.32
CA ARG A 298 0.12 17.72 7.31
C ARG A 298 1.08 16.84 8.07
N ILE A 299 2.25 16.64 7.49
CA ILE A 299 3.36 15.89 8.10
C ILE A 299 4.15 16.84 9.02
N ASP A 300 4.57 16.37 10.18
CA ASP A 300 5.35 17.13 11.15
C ASP A 300 6.43 16.27 11.84
N ASP A 301 7.19 16.88 12.76
CA ASP A 301 8.26 16.21 13.51
C ASP A 301 7.80 15.58 14.84
N SER A 302 6.50 15.51 15.10
CA SER A 302 5.99 15.11 16.41
C SER A 302 6.16 13.62 16.72
N ARG A 303 6.33 12.77 15.67
CA ARG A 303 6.27 11.30 15.77
C ARG A 303 4.95 10.80 16.39
N GLN A 304 3.91 11.60 16.25
CA GLN A 304 2.57 11.34 16.74
C GLN A 304 1.61 11.39 15.56
N LEU A 305 0.76 10.38 15.43
CA LEU A 305 -0.37 10.40 14.51
C LEU A 305 -1.65 10.73 15.29
N ASP A 306 -2.26 11.86 14.96
CA ASP A 306 -3.57 12.27 15.46
C ASP A 306 -4.62 12.22 14.36
N LEU A 307 -5.86 11.92 14.73
CA LEU A 307 -7.00 11.95 13.82
C LEU A 307 -7.95 13.09 14.18
N CYS A 308 -8.47 13.74 13.15
CA CYS A 308 -9.50 14.77 13.22
C CYS A 308 -10.80 14.27 12.58
N TRP A 309 -11.94 14.52 13.22
CA TRP A 309 -13.26 14.22 12.69
C TRP A 309 -14.32 15.11 13.34
N HIS A 310 -15.11 15.82 12.54
CA HIS A 310 -16.16 16.75 12.99
C HIS A 310 -15.67 17.75 14.05
N GLY A 311 -14.47 18.30 13.82
CA GLY A 311 -13.83 19.28 14.70
C GLY A 311 -13.24 18.72 16.00
N GLN A 312 -13.34 17.41 16.26
CA GLN A 312 -12.62 16.75 17.35
C GLN A 312 -11.26 16.27 16.85
N ARG A 313 -10.23 16.38 17.70
CA ARG A 313 -8.89 15.82 17.49
C ARG A 313 -8.54 14.87 18.62
N LEU A 314 -8.16 13.64 18.30
CA LEU A 314 -7.75 12.64 19.29
C LEU A 314 -6.47 11.92 18.84
N PRO A 315 -5.60 11.53 19.81
CA PRO A 315 -4.39 10.79 19.51
C PRO A 315 -4.70 9.38 19.01
N PHE A 316 -4.06 8.98 17.91
CA PHE A 316 -4.21 7.63 17.34
C PHE A 316 -2.98 6.75 17.53
N TRP A 317 -1.75 7.26 17.46
CA TRP A 317 -0.56 6.45 17.72
C TRP A 317 0.67 7.30 18.03
N ASN A 318 1.46 6.90 19.03
CA ASN A 318 2.71 7.56 19.37
C ASN A 318 3.90 6.68 18.93
N LEU A 319 4.50 7.02 17.79
CA LEU A 319 5.65 6.30 17.24
C LEU A 319 6.92 6.48 18.07
N ALA A 320 6.96 7.46 18.98
CA ALA A 320 8.03 7.55 19.96
C ALA A 320 7.87 6.52 21.09
N GLU A 321 6.68 5.99 21.34
CA GLU A 321 6.46 5.00 22.42
C GLU A 321 6.37 3.58 21.88
N GLU A 322 5.73 3.41 20.73
CA GLU A 322 5.42 2.10 20.17
C GLU A 322 5.61 2.12 18.64
N ALA A 323 6.48 1.26 18.12
CA ALA A 323 6.59 1.04 16.68
C ALA A 323 5.41 0.22 16.17
N LEU A 324 4.98 0.44 14.93
CA LEU A 324 4.02 -0.42 14.26
C LEU A 324 4.72 -1.59 13.56
N ILE A 325 5.75 -1.32 12.76
CA ILE A 325 6.44 -2.34 11.94
C ILE A 325 7.90 -2.58 12.33
N GLY A 326 8.48 -1.75 13.20
CA GLY A 326 9.87 -1.88 13.66
C GLY A 326 10.90 -1.42 12.63
N CYS A 327 10.48 -0.67 11.62
CA CYS A 327 11.31 -0.26 10.48
C CYS A 327 11.73 1.22 10.53
N GLY A 328 11.26 1.96 11.54
CA GLY A 328 11.70 3.34 11.75
C GLY A 328 13.18 3.45 12.09
N PRO A 329 13.78 4.64 11.94
CA PRO A 329 15.15 4.90 12.38
C PRO A 329 15.30 4.52 13.86
N ARG A 330 16.28 3.66 14.18
CA ARG A 330 16.55 3.27 15.57
C ARG A 330 16.86 4.54 16.37
N ARG A 331 16.37 4.58 17.61
CA ARG A 331 16.82 5.58 18.57
C ARG A 331 18.34 5.43 18.72
N GLU A 332 19.08 6.49 18.43
CA GLU A 332 20.43 6.60 18.95
C GLU A 332 20.29 6.73 20.47
N ASP A 333 20.89 5.80 21.21
CA ASP A 333 21.01 5.85 22.68
C ASP A 333 21.95 6.99 23.12
#